data_AF-A0A2M9L9E5-F1
#
_entry.id   AF-A0A2M9L9E5-F1
#
_cell.length_a   1.000
_cell.length_b   1.000
_cell.length_c   1.000
_cell.angle_alpha   90.00
_cell.angle_beta   90.00
_cell.angle_gamma   90.00
#
_symmetry.space_group_name_H-M   'P 1'
#
loop_
_entity.id
_entity.type
_entity.pdbx_description
1 polymer ?
#
loop_
_entity_poly.entity_id
_entity_poly.type
_entity_poly.pdbx_seq_one_letter_code
_entity_poly.pdbx_strand_id
1 'polypeptide(L)'
;MSGHRTAPALGYAAFVQLRHHPYEQYAHARLGDLDLSRRVVQQALRRTELSWPAVLASDPDAFAWRVLGEAVADALARSARPGADALHRTLPARAADAALLHEQLGMPTGAAAELMGLGEPELQVELRTARRLLTGTRSRPTA
;
A
#
# COMPACT_ATOMS: atom_id res chain seq x y z
N MET A 1 15.76 -28.34 -20.36
CA MET A 1 16.85 -27.57 -19.71
C MET A 1 16.29 -26.96 -18.44
N SER A 2 16.41 -27.66 -17.31
CA SER A 2 15.84 -27.22 -16.04
C SER A 2 16.70 -26.11 -15.46
N GLY A 3 16.18 -24.87 -15.53
CA GLY A 3 16.82 -23.71 -14.93
C GLY A 3 16.88 -23.87 -13.41
N HIS A 4 18.08 -23.80 -12.85
CA HIS A 4 18.25 -23.64 -11.41
C HIS A 4 17.65 -22.30 -11.00
N ARG A 5 16.41 -22.30 -10.50
CA ARG A 5 15.85 -21.10 -9.86
C ARG A 5 16.64 -20.89 -8.57
N THR A 6 17.38 -19.79 -8.49
CA THR A 6 18.21 -19.47 -7.31
C THR A 6 17.31 -19.18 -6.11
N ALA A 7 17.80 -19.39 -4.89
CA ALA A 7 17.04 -19.13 -3.66
C ALA A 7 16.47 -17.68 -3.58
N PRO A 8 17.20 -16.63 -3.99
CA PRO A 8 16.63 -15.28 -4.09
C PRO A 8 15.44 -15.19 -5.04
N ALA A 9 15.51 -15.84 -6.21
CA ALA A 9 14.41 -15.84 -7.18
C ALA A 9 13.17 -16.60 -6.67
N LEU A 10 13.36 -17.67 -5.89
CA LEU A 10 12.26 -18.35 -5.20
C LEU A 10 11.62 -17.47 -4.12
N GLY A 11 12.43 -16.80 -3.30
CA GLY A 11 11.96 -15.87 -2.28
C GLY A 11 11.13 -14.73 -2.88
N TYR A 12 11.61 -14.12 -3.97
CA TYR A 12 10.88 -13.06 -4.66
C TYR A 12 9.56 -13.56 -5.26
N ALA A 13 9.56 -14.73 -5.90
CA ALA A 13 8.34 -15.31 -6.46
C ALA A 13 7.28 -15.58 -5.38
N ALA A 14 7.68 -16.10 -4.22
CA ALA A 14 6.78 -16.31 -3.08
C ALA A 14 6.23 -14.98 -2.54
N PHE A 15 7.10 -13.97 -2.41
CA PHE A 15 6.71 -12.62 -2.01
C PHE A 15 5.66 -12.03 -2.96
N VAL A 16 5.89 -12.09 -4.27
CA VAL A 16 4.94 -11.61 -5.27
C VAL A 16 3.61 -12.35 -5.17
N GLN A 17 3.62 -13.67 -5.03
CA GLN A 17 2.38 -14.45 -4.90
C GLN A 17 1.53 -14.01 -3.70
N LEU A 18 2.16 -13.70 -2.57
CA LEU A 18 1.46 -13.27 -1.36
C LEU A 18 0.94 -11.83 -1.47
N ARG A 19 1.71 -10.92 -2.09
CA ARG A 19 1.45 -9.47 -2.03
C ARG A 19 0.72 -8.90 -3.25
N HIS A 20 0.76 -9.58 -4.39
CA HIS A 20 0.23 -9.05 -5.65
C HIS A 20 -1.23 -8.61 -5.54
N HIS A 21 -2.11 -9.48 -5.05
CA HIS A 21 -3.53 -9.18 -4.99
C HIS A 21 -3.86 -8.05 -3.99
N PRO A 22 -3.36 -8.05 -2.74
CA PRO A 22 -3.52 -6.90 -1.83
C PRO A 22 -2.99 -5.58 -2.40
N TYR A 23 -1.86 -5.60 -3.11
CA TYR A 23 -1.31 -4.40 -3.75
C TYR A 23 -2.22 -3.87 -4.86
N GLU A 24 -2.83 -4.74 -5.66
CA GLU A 24 -3.82 -4.34 -6.67
C GLU A 24 -5.07 -3.73 -6.05
N GLN A 25 -5.59 -4.33 -4.97
CA GLN A 25 -6.75 -3.77 -4.26
C GLN A 25 -6.46 -2.37 -3.70
N TYR A 26 -5.31 -2.20 -3.05
CA TYR A 26 -4.85 -0.90 -2.56
C TYR A 26 -4.71 0.13 -3.68
N ALA A 27 -3.99 -0.23 -4.75
CA ALA A 27 -3.77 0.67 -5.87
C ALA A 27 -5.08 1.01 -6.59
N HIS A 28 -6.03 0.08 -6.67
CA HIS A 28 -7.34 0.31 -7.26
C HIS A 28 -8.20 1.25 -6.40
N ALA A 29 -8.21 1.06 -5.09
CA ALA A 29 -8.91 1.95 -4.17
C ALA A 29 -8.41 3.40 -4.29
N ARG A 30 -7.10 3.61 -4.48
CA ARG A 30 -6.53 4.95 -4.62
C ARG A 30 -6.66 5.56 -6.01
N LEU A 31 -6.53 4.76 -7.07
CA LEU A 31 -6.48 5.27 -8.45
C LEU A 31 -7.84 5.24 -9.16
N GLY A 32 -8.75 4.37 -8.74
CA GLY A 32 -10.07 4.18 -9.36
C GLY A 32 -10.05 3.63 -10.79
N ASP A 33 -8.90 3.18 -11.29
CA ASP A 33 -8.70 2.64 -12.65
C ASP A 33 -7.93 1.33 -12.57
N LEU A 34 -8.59 0.22 -12.90
CA LEU A 34 -8.05 -1.13 -12.74
C LEU A 34 -6.78 -1.37 -13.56
N ASP A 35 -6.74 -0.88 -14.81
CA ASP A 35 -5.59 -1.12 -15.69
C ASP A 35 -4.39 -0.27 -15.27
N LEU A 36 -4.64 0.96 -14.82
CA LEU A 36 -3.60 1.80 -14.23
C LEU A 36 -3.05 1.17 -12.94
N SER A 37 -3.91 0.67 -12.06
CA SER A 37 -3.51 0.00 -10.82
C SER A 37 -2.61 -1.21 -11.09
N ARG A 38 -2.99 -2.08 -12.03
CA ARG A 38 -2.17 -3.22 -12.46
C ARG A 38 -0.78 -2.79 -12.93
N ARG A 39 -0.71 -1.77 -13.78
CA ARG A 39 0.58 -1.25 -14.29
C ARG A 39 1.45 -0.69 -13.16
N VAL A 40 0.86 0.05 -12.23
CA VAL A 40 1.56 0.64 -11.08
C VAL A 40 2.10 -0.44 -10.14
N VAL A 41 1.29 -1.45 -9.81
CA VAL A 41 1.73 -2.58 -8.98
C VAL A 41 2.87 -3.34 -9.64
N GLN A 42 2.74 -3.65 -10.93
CA GLN A 42 3.80 -4.30 -11.69
C GLN A 42 5.09 -3.49 -11.72
N GLN A 43 5.00 -2.16 -11.85
CA GLN A 43 6.15 -1.28 -11.78
C GLN A 43 6.80 -1.29 -10.38
N ALA A 44 6.01 -1.26 -9.31
CA ALA A 44 6.50 -1.30 -7.95
C ALA A 44 7.21 -2.63 -7.65
N LEU A 45 6.60 -3.76 -8.02
CA LEU A 45 7.17 -5.09 -7.85
C LEU A 45 8.49 -5.25 -8.64
N ARG A 46 8.58 -4.75 -9.87
CA ARG A 46 9.84 -4.75 -10.64
C ARG A 46 10.93 -3.93 -9.96
N ARG A 47 10.60 -2.75 -9.40
CA ARG A 47 11.56 -1.95 -8.62
C ARG A 47 12.04 -2.71 -7.38
N THR A 48 11.17 -3.44 -6.70
CA THR A 48 11.54 -4.32 -5.58
C THR A 48 12.43 -5.47 -6.02
N GLU A 49 12.16 -6.09 -7.17
CA GLU A 49 12.97 -7.19 -7.73
C GLU A 49 14.42 -6.77 -7.96
N LEU A 50 14.63 -5.58 -8.54
CA LEU A 50 15.96 -5.05 -8.85
C LEU A 50 16.84 -4.88 -7.60
N SER A 51 16.23 -4.66 -6.44
CA SER A 51 16.91 -4.48 -5.16
C SER A 51 16.78 -5.70 -4.23
N TRP A 52 16.24 -6.81 -4.72
CA TRP A 52 15.78 -7.92 -3.89
C TRP A 52 16.81 -8.48 -2.90
N PRO A 53 18.09 -8.70 -3.27
CA PRO A 53 19.08 -9.19 -2.31
C PRO A 53 19.32 -8.24 -1.13
N ALA A 54 19.30 -6.92 -1.35
CA ALA A 54 19.45 -5.94 -0.29
C ALA A 54 18.17 -5.81 0.55
N VAL A 55 17.01 -5.91 -0.10
CA VAL A 55 15.70 -5.86 0.55
C VAL A 55 15.53 -7.02 1.54
N LEU A 56 15.95 -8.23 1.16
CA LEU A 56 15.94 -9.42 2.02
C LEU A 56 16.80 -9.28 3.29
N ALA A 57 17.84 -8.45 3.28
CA ALA A 57 18.65 -8.18 4.46
C ALA A 57 18.00 -7.17 5.43
N SER A 58 16.84 -6.62 5.05
CA SER A 58 16.06 -5.64 5.79
C SER A 58 14.61 -6.11 5.92
N ASP A 59 13.64 -5.21 5.81
CA ASP A 59 12.20 -5.53 5.81
C ASP A 59 11.63 -5.43 4.38
N PRO A 60 11.34 -6.58 3.73
CA PRO A 60 10.77 -6.61 2.39
C PRO A 60 9.40 -5.94 2.26
N ASP A 61 8.56 -6.05 3.28
CA ASP A 61 7.21 -5.50 3.25
C ASP A 61 7.24 -3.99 3.38
N ALA A 62 8.01 -3.45 4.33
CA ALA A 62 8.18 -2.01 4.49
C ALA A 62 8.77 -1.36 3.23
N PHE A 63 9.78 -2.01 2.61
CA PHE A 63 10.40 -1.50 1.40
C PHE A 63 9.41 -1.48 0.22
N ALA A 64 8.77 -2.61 -0.05
CA ALA A 64 7.85 -2.75 -1.17
C ALA A 64 6.60 -1.87 -1.00
N TRP A 65 6.10 -1.72 0.22
CA TRP A 65 5.00 -0.82 0.54
C TRP A 65 5.34 0.63 0.22
N ARG A 66 6.53 1.10 0.64
CA ARG A 66 7.00 2.45 0.31
C ARG A 66 7.10 2.66 -1.19
N VAL A 67 7.71 1.72 -1.92
CA VAL A 67 7.84 1.78 -3.39
C VAL A 67 6.49 1.80 -4.08
N LEU A 68 5.52 1.03 -3.58
CA LEU A 68 4.15 1.04 -4.09
C LEU A 68 3.47 2.40 -3.84
N GLY A 69 3.58 2.94 -2.63
CA GLY A 69 3.02 4.25 -2.27
C GLY A 69 3.57 5.38 -3.14
N GLU A 70 4.89 5.40 -3.38
CA GLU A 70 5.55 6.32 -4.30
C GLU A 70 5.01 6.18 -5.73
N ALA A 71 4.89 4.95 -6.24
CA ALA A 71 4.40 4.70 -7.60
C ALA A 71 2.92 5.08 -7.78
N VAL A 72 2.08 4.88 -6.76
CA VAL A 72 0.69 5.33 -6.75
C VAL A 72 0.60 6.86 -6.70
N ALA A 73 1.38 7.52 -5.85
CA ALA A 73 1.42 8.98 -5.77
C ALA A 73 1.86 9.62 -7.10
N ASP A 74 2.90 9.06 -7.73
CA ASP A 74 3.37 9.44 -9.06
C ASP A 74 2.27 9.30 -10.12
N ALA A 75 1.50 8.21 -10.09
CA ALA A 75 0.41 7.98 -11.02
C ALA A 75 -0.76 8.94 -10.80
N LEU A 76 -1.10 9.22 -9.55
CA LEU A 76 -2.11 10.22 -9.18
C LEU A 76 -1.74 11.62 -9.66
N ALA A 77 -0.49 12.03 -9.47
CA ALA A 77 0.01 13.33 -9.91
C ALA A 77 -0.07 13.53 -11.43
N ARG A 78 0.04 12.43 -12.21
CA ARG A 78 -0.14 12.45 -13.67
C ARG A 78 -1.60 12.29 -14.12
N SER A 79 -2.50 11.93 -13.21
CA SER A 79 -3.90 11.69 -13.53
C SER A 79 -4.73 12.96 -13.36
N ALA A 80 -5.65 13.22 -14.29
CA ALA A 80 -6.57 14.36 -14.23
C ALA A 80 -7.83 14.09 -13.40
N ARG A 81 -7.83 13.06 -12.53
CA ARG A 81 -9.01 12.59 -11.77
C ARG A 81 -8.82 12.80 -10.27
N PRO A 82 -9.26 13.92 -9.68
CA PRO A 82 -8.98 14.28 -8.29
C PRO A 82 -9.79 13.50 -7.23
N GLY A 83 -10.66 12.56 -7.64
CA GLY A 83 -11.75 12.06 -6.81
C GLY A 83 -11.46 10.79 -5.99
N ALA A 84 -10.61 9.89 -6.48
CA ALA A 84 -10.47 8.55 -5.90
C ALA A 84 -9.71 8.53 -4.55
N ASP A 85 -8.81 9.50 -4.33
CA ASP A 85 -7.89 9.52 -3.19
C ASP A 85 -8.37 10.44 -2.04
N ALA A 86 -9.61 10.26 -1.59
CA ALA A 86 -10.24 11.17 -0.63
C ALA A 86 -9.61 11.13 0.78
N LEU A 87 -9.19 9.95 1.25
CA LEU A 87 -8.58 9.79 2.58
C LEU A 87 -7.23 10.50 2.64
N HIS A 88 -6.35 10.31 1.65
CA HIS A 88 -5.02 10.93 1.62
C HIS A 88 -5.05 12.45 1.43
N ARG A 89 -6.18 13.03 1.01
CA ARG A 89 -6.37 14.49 1.00
C ARG A 89 -6.69 15.08 2.38
N THR A 90 -7.20 14.27 3.31
CA THR A 90 -7.70 14.75 4.60
C THR A 90 -6.90 14.19 5.78
N LEU A 91 -6.18 13.09 5.58
CA LEU A 91 -5.42 12.39 6.61
C LEU A 91 -3.93 12.34 6.28
N PRO A 92 -3.05 12.28 7.30
CA PRO A 92 -1.67 11.87 7.11
C PRO A 92 -1.57 10.53 6.38
N ALA A 93 -0.59 10.37 5.50
CA ALA A 93 -0.50 9.23 4.58
C ALA A 93 -0.63 7.86 5.27
N ARG A 94 0.06 7.64 6.41
CA ARG A 94 -0.02 6.37 7.15
C ARG A 94 -1.40 6.09 7.73
N ALA A 95 -2.04 7.09 8.32
CA ALA A 95 -3.40 6.99 8.83
C ALA A 95 -4.41 6.75 7.69
N ALA A 96 -4.20 7.39 6.53
CA ALA A 96 -5.02 7.19 5.34
C ALA A 96 -4.89 5.76 4.79
N ASP A 97 -3.66 5.26 4.67
CA ASP A 97 -3.38 3.89 4.24
C ASP A 97 -4.00 2.86 5.20
N ALA A 98 -3.81 3.04 6.51
CA ALA A 98 -4.36 2.15 7.53
C ALA A 98 -5.90 2.09 7.46
N ALA A 99 -6.56 3.25 7.36
CA ALA A 99 -8.01 3.31 7.25
C ALA A 99 -8.52 2.72 5.93
N LEU A 100 -7.82 2.96 4.82
CA LEU A 100 -8.18 2.39 3.52
C LEU A 100 -8.10 0.85 3.55
N LEU A 101 -6.98 0.29 4.01
CA LEU A 101 -6.79 -1.17 4.07
C LEU A 101 -7.78 -1.84 5.02
N HIS A 102 -7.91 -1.33 6.25
CA HIS A 102 -8.71 -2.00 7.26
C HIS A 102 -10.20 -1.70 7.15
N GLU A 103 -10.57 -0.42 7.01
CA GLU A 103 -11.98 0.01 7.09
C GLU A 103 -12.68 -0.04 5.74
N GLN A 104 -12.00 0.30 4.64
CA GLN A 104 -12.60 0.27 3.30
C GLN A 104 -12.46 -1.08 2.62
N LEU A 105 -11.28 -1.70 2.69
CA LEU A 105 -11.02 -3.02 2.07
C LEU A 105 -11.30 -4.20 3.01
N GLY A 106 -11.63 -3.95 4.28
CA GLY A 106 -12.00 -5.00 5.24
C GLY A 106 -10.84 -5.92 5.64
N MET A 107 -9.59 -5.50 5.42
CA MET A 107 -8.43 -6.32 5.71
C MET A 107 -8.26 -6.50 7.23
N PRO A 108 -7.96 -7.71 7.73
CA PRO A 108 -7.64 -7.91 9.14
C PRO A 108 -6.45 -7.04 9.58
N THR A 109 -6.47 -6.55 10.81
CA THR A 109 -5.43 -5.68 11.39
C THR A 109 -4.02 -6.24 11.16
N GLY A 110 -3.78 -7.53 11.48
CA GLY A 110 -2.48 -8.16 11.28
C GLY A 110 -2.02 -8.15 9.83
N ALA A 111 -2.91 -8.52 8.91
CA ALA A 111 -2.61 -8.53 7.47
C ALA A 111 -2.32 -7.11 6.93
N ALA A 112 -3.06 -6.09 7.38
CA ALA A 112 -2.83 -4.71 6.98
C ALA A 112 -1.51 -4.15 7.56
N ALA A 113 -1.18 -4.49 8.80
CA ALA A 113 0.06 -4.09 9.44
C ALA A 113 1.26 -4.71 8.72
N GLU A 114 1.21 -6.03 8.50
CA GLU A 114 2.22 -6.78 7.76
C GLU A 114 2.41 -6.21 6.34
N LEU A 115 1.31 -5.92 5.63
CA LEU A 115 1.38 -5.35 4.28
C LEU A 115 2.09 -4.00 4.24
N MET A 116 1.96 -3.20 5.29
CA MET A 116 2.59 -1.88 5.43
C MET A 116 4.03 -1.95 5.98
N GLY A 117 4.51 -3.14 6.38
CA GLY A 117 5.77 -3.30 7.11
C GLY A 117 5.72 -2.64 8.50
N LEU A 118 4.58 -2.75 9.17
CA LEU A 118 4.33 -2.24 10.52
C LEU A 118 4.02 -3.39 11.48
N GLY A 119 4.18 -3.15 12.77
CA GLY A 119 3.55 -3.98 13.80
C GLY A 119 2.06 -3.65 13.96
N GLU A 120 1.28 -4.61 14.47
CA GLU A 120 -0.13 -4.40 14.78
C GLU A 120 -0.39 -3.21 15.73
N PRO A 121 0.41 -2.97 16.79
CA PRO A 121 0.22 -1.81 17.66
C PRO A 121 0.36 -0.48 16.92
N GLU A 122 1.33 -0.36 16.00
CA GLU A 122 1.53 0.81 15.16
C GLU A 122 0.32 1.04 14.25
N LEU A 123 -0.18 0.00 13.59
CA LEU A 123 -1.40 0.11 12.78
C LEU A 123 -2.59 0.60 13.61
N GLN A 124 -2.76 0.09 14.82
CA GLN A 124 -3.83 0.52 15.72
C GLN A 124 -3.71 2.00 16.15
N VAL A 125 -2.49 2.54 16.24
CA VAL A 125 -2.26 3.98 16.47
C VAL A 125 -2.72 4.79 15.25
N GLU A 126 -2.37 4.35 14.05
CA GLU A 126 -2.75 5.01 12.80
C GLU A 126 -4.28 4.99 12.59
N LEU A 127 -4.94 3.86 12.86
CA LEU A 127 -6.41 3.75 12.80
C LEU A 127 -7.11 4.68 13.79
N ARG A 128 -6.62 4.76 15.04
CA ARG A 128 -7.16 5.71 16.04
C ARG A 128 -6.99 7.16 15.59
N THR A 129 -5.84 7.47 14.99
CA THR A 129 -5.55 8.80 14.44
C THR A 129 -6.50 9.15 13.30
N ALA A 130 -6.70 8.24 12.35
CA ALA A 130 -7.65 8.40 11.25
C ALA A 130 -9.07 8.68 11.75
N ARG A 131 -9.58 7.82 12.64
CA ARG A 131 -10.93 7.96 13.24
C ARG A 131 -11.12 9.28 13.95
N ARG A 132 -10.12 9.73 14.71
CA ARG A 132 -10.15 11.01 15.42
C ARG A 132 -10.26 12.19 14.46
N LEU A 133 -9.45 12.20 13.40
CA LEU A 133 -9.42 13.29 12.43
C LEU A 133 -10.69 13.34 11.57
N LEU A 134 -11.20 12.17 11.14
CA LEU A 134 -12.45 12.09 10.39
C LEU A 134 -13.66 12.56 11.23
N THR A 135 -13.69 12.23 12.53
CA THR A 135 -14.73 12.70 13.45
C THR A 135 -14.62 14.22 13.67
N GLY A 136 -13.41 14.74 13.90
CA GLY A 136 -13.18 16.18 14.06
C GLY A 136 -13.56 17.01 12.82
N THR A 137 -13.39 16.45 11.62
CA THR A 137 -13.79 17.11 10.37
C THR A 137 -15.31 17.22 10.22
N ARG A 138 -16.08 16.22 10.69
CA ARG A 138 -17.56 16.25 10.67
C ARG A 138 -18.16 17.23 11.67
N SER A 139 -17.46 17.50 12.76
CA SER A 139 -17.95 18.37 13.85
C SER A 139 -17.69 19.87 13.63
N ARG A 140 -17.18 20.30 12.46
CA ARG A 140 -16.97 21.72 12.16
C ARG A 140 -18.21 22.27 11.43
N PRO A 141 -19.15 22.96 12.10
CA PRO A 141 -20.27 23.59 11.43
C PRO A 141 -19.74 24.83 10.70
N THR A 142 -20.08 24.96 9.42
CA THR A 142 -19.97 26.23 8.71
C THR A 142 -20.94 27.22 9.33
N ALA A 143 -20.40 28.26 9.98
CA ALA A 143 -21.12 29.49 10.28
C ALA A 143 -21.30 30.30 8.99
#